data_AF-A0A975PP31-F1
#
_entry.id   AF-A0A975PP31-F1
#
_cell.length_a   1.000
_cell.length_b   1.000
_cell.length_c   1.000
_cell.angle_alpha   90.00
_cell.angle_beta   90.00
_cell.angle_gamma   90.00
#
_symmetry.space_group_name_H-M   'P 1'
#
loop_
_entity.id
_entity.type
_entity.pdbx_description
1 polymer ?
#
loop_
_entity_poly.entity_id
_entity_poly.type
_entity_poly.pdbx_seq_one_letter_code
_entity_poly.pdbx_strand_id
1 'polypeptide(L)'
;MELTIFQLTSFVVYGFLAILSLFAVSVGLFKTIQFARLGVGRRRDAEKILDDWLNGRVEAAISAAGQRKSVLARILQAVFSGVQARPGDAAYAEELSRQTAIVELASLSERMRSLEMVVQAAPMLGLLGTVIGMIDSFAVLAVTDGAIDPTQLAGGIYVALTTTAAGLSIALVAFFIASWLESRIDRERNMMEALMSAAIHGRVDPNAGAG
;
A
#
# COMPACT_ATOMS: atom_id res chain seq x y z
N MET A 1 11.95 -30.56 -31.38
CA MET A 1 10.63 -30.52 -30.71
C MET A 1 10.78 -30.23 -29.22
N GLU A 2 11.81 -30.78 -28.54
CA GLU A 2 12.03 -30.56 -27.09
C GLU A 2 12.51 -29.14 -26.72
N LEU A 3 13.37 -28.50 -27.52
CA LEU A 3 13.72 -27.07 -27.33
C LEU A 3 12.49 -26.14 -27.37
N THR A 4 11.43 -26.54 -28.09
CA THR A 4 10.20 -25.75 -28.23
C THR A 4 9.34 -25.81 -26.97
N ILE A 5 9.34 -26.95 -26.26
CA ILE A 5 8.60 -27.13 -25.00
C ILE A 5 9.30 -26.34 -23.87
N PHE A 6 10.63 -26.43 -23.78
CA PHE A 6 11.43 -25.69 -22.81
C PHE A 6 11.28 -24.17 -22.95
N GLN A 7 11.24 -23.68 -24.19
CA GLN A 7 10.96 -22.27 -24.46
C GLN A 7 9.53 -21.91 -24.08
N LEU A 8 8.54 -22.76 -24.39
CA LEU A 8 7.13 -22.50 -24.11
C LEU A 8 6.84 -22.37 -22.60
N THR A 9 7.34 -23.29 -21.77
CA THR A 9 7.14 -23.24 -20.30
C THR A 9 7.75 -21.97 -19.70
N SER A 10 8.95 -21.60 -20.15
CA SER A 10 9.63 -20.37 -19.76
C SER A 10 8.87 -19.11 -20.18
N PHE A 11 8.36 -19.07 -21.41
CA PHE A 11 7.54 -17.95 -21.90
C PHE A 11 6.25 -17.78 -21.11
N VAL A 12 5.63 -18.87 -20.67
CA VAL A 12 4.43 -18.83 -19.82
C VAL A 12 4.75 -18.16 -18.47
N VAL A 13 5.84 -18.58 -17.80
CA VAL A 13 6.27 -17.99 -16.52
C VAL A 13 6.59 -16.51 -16.68
N TYR A 14 7.38 -16.13 -17.69
CA TYR A 14 7.67 -14.73 -17.98
C TYR A 14 6.41 -13.92 -18.33
N GLY A 15 5.46 -14.51 -19.04
CA GLY A 15 4.16 -13.90 -19.33
C GLY A 15 3.38 -13.56 -18.05
N PHE A 16 3.28 -14.51 -17.12
CA PHE A 16 2.64 -14.26 -15.82
C PHE A 16 3.39 -13.22 -14.99
N LEU A 17 4.72 -13.27 -14.96
CA LEU A 17 5.53 -12.25 -14.28
C LEU A 17 5.34 -10.86 -14.89
N ALA A 18 5.26 -10.76 -16.22
CA ALA A 18 4.99 -9.50 -16.90
C ALA A 18 3.60 -8.95 -16.55
N ILE A 19 2.58 -9.81 -16.48
CA ILE A 19 1.23 -9.42 -16.04
C ILE A 19 1.25 -8.90 -14.60
N LEU A 20 1.92 -9.61 -13.67
CA LEU A 20 2.05 -9.15 -12.28
C LEU A 20 2.80 -7.81 -12.18
N SER A 21 3.85 -7.62 -12.98
CA SER A 21 4.62 -6.37 -13.03
C SER A 21 3.74 -5.20 -13.49
N LEU A 22 3.02 -5.37 -14.62
CA LEU A 22 2.08 -4.37 -15.13
C LEU A 22 0.97 -4.07 -14.12
N PHE A 23 0.45 -5.10 -13.46
CA PHE A 23 -0.59 -4.96 -12.44
C PHE A 23 -0.08 -4.17 -11.23
N ALA A 24 1.12 -4.47 -10.70
CA ALA A 24 1.72 -3.74 -9.59
C ALA A 24 1.95 -2.26 -9.93
N VAL A 25 2.49 -1.98 -11.12
CA VAL A 25 2.70 -0.59 -11.59
C VAL A 25 1.36 0.14 -11.71
N SER A 26 0.36 -0.48 -12.32
CA SER A 26 -1.00 0.07 -12.45
C SER A 26 -1.62 0.42 -11.10
N VAL A 27 -1.60 -0.53 -10.15
CA VAL A 27 -2.12 -0.31 -8.79
C VAL A 27 -1.34 0.78 -8.05
N GLY A 28 -0.02 0.78 -8.14
CA GLY A 28 0.85 1.78 -7.51
C GLY A 28 0.57 3.19 -8.03
N LEU A 29 0.43 3.36 -9.35
CA LEU A 29 0.06 4.64 -9.98
C LEU A 29 -1.34 5.08 -9.56
N PHE A 30 -2.33 4.20 -9.64
CA PHE A 30 -3.69 4.49 -9.22
C PHE A 30 -3.73 4.96 -7.77
N LYS A 31 -3.02 4.28 -6.87
CA LYS A 31 -2.93 4.63 -5.45
C LYS A 31 -2.28 5.98 -5.21
N THR A 32 -1.17 6.25 -5.89
CA THR A 32 -0.46 7.53 -5.77
C THR A 32 -1.36 8.69 -6.20
N ILE A 33 -2.12 8.52 -7.29
CA ILE A 33 -3.09 9.50 -7.76
C ILE A 33 -4.26 9.62 -6.78
N GLN A 34 -4.78 8.50 -6.25
CA GLN A 34 -5.84 8.49 -5.25
C GLN A 34 -5.43 9.29 -4.00
N PHE A 35 -4.21 9.09 -3.50
CA PHE A 35 -3.70 9.79 -2.32
C PHE A 35 -3.55 11.29 -2.57
N ALA A 36 -3.05 11.67 -3.76
CA ALA A 36 -2.98 13.06 -4.17
C ALA A 36 -4.39 13.71 -4.24
N ARG A 37 -5.39 12.99 -4.76
CA ARG A 37 -6.78 13.46 -4.83
C ARG A 37 -7.44 13.58 -3.46
N LEU A 38 -7.17 12.64 -2.55
CA LEU A 38 -7.65 12.64 -1.16
C LEU A 38 -6.89 13.61 -0.26
N GLY A 39 -5.89 14.32 -0.78
CA GLY A 39 -5.14 15.33 -0.03
C GLY A 39 -4.32 14.74 1.11
N VAL A 40 -3.90 13.48 1.00
CA VAL A 40 -3.00 12.81 1.95
C VAL A 40 -1.71 13.62 2.09
N GLY A 41 -1.30 13.92 3.32
CA GLY A 41 -0.13 14.73 3.63
C GLY A 41 -0.39 16.23 3.76
N ARG A 42 -1.63 16.71 3.63
CA ARG A 42 -2.00 18.13 3.87
C ARG A 42 -2.12 18.48 5.35
N ARG A 43 -1.10 18.12 6.14
CA ARG A 43 -1.07 18.29 7.60
C ARG A 43 -1.22 19.74 8.03
N ARG A 44 -0.47 20.65 7.39
CA ARG A 44 -0.50 22.09 7.68
C ARG A 44 -1.88 22.71 7.53
N ASP A 45 -2.67 22.22 6.57
CA ASP A 45 -4.03 22.72 6.37
C ASP A 45 -4.95 22.27 7.51
N ALA A 46 -4.81 21.02 7.96
CA ALA A 46 -5.59 20.47 9.06
C ALA A 46 -5.19 21.10 10.40
N GLU A 47 -3.89 21.33 10.63
CA GLU A 47 -3.37 22.04 11.80
C GLU A 47 -3.94 23.46 11.90
N LYS A 48 -3.98 24.19 10.78
CA LYS A 48 -4.61 25.53 10.74
C LYS A 48 -6.09 25.50 11.09
N ILE A 49 -6.83 24.53 10.56
CA ILE A 49 -8.26 24.35 10.88
C ILE A 49 -8.44 24.07 12.39
N LEU A 50 -7.58 23.22 12.96
CA LEU A 50 -7.58 22.94 14.39
C LEU A 50 -7.20 24.18 15.22
N ASP A 51 -6.22 24.96 14.79
CA ASP A 51 -5.83 26.20 15.46
C ASP A 51 -6.99 27.20 15.48
N ASP A 52 -7.73 27.34 14.38
CA ASP A 52 -8.91 28.20 14.32
C ASP A 52 -9.99 27.74 15.31
N TRP A 53 -10.21 26.43 15.41
CA TRP A 53 -11.14 25.84 16.37
C TRP A 53 -10.73 26.12 17.83
N LEU A 54 -9.48 25.85 18.18
CA LEU A 54 -8.96 26.01 19.54
C LEU A 54 -8.90 27.48 19.99
N ASN A 55 -8.71 28.41 19.06
CA ASN A 55 -8.74 29.85 19.34
C ASN A 55 -10.16 30.44 19.37
N GLY A 56 -11.21 29.61 19.34
CA GLY A 56 -12.61 30.05 19.40
C GLY A 56 -13.15 30.62 18.08
N ARG A 57 -12.40 30.55 16.98
CA ARG A 57 -12.86 30.97 15.63
C ARG A 57 -13.67 29.85 14.96
N VAL A 58 -14.75 29.44 15.64
CA VAL A 58 -15.59 28.28 15.29
C VAL A 58 -16.12 28.32 13.86
N GLU A 59 -16.68 29.46 13.43
CA GLU A 59 -17.24 29.61 12.07
C GLU A 59 -16.17 29.46 10.99
N ALA A 60 -14.98 30.02 11.21
CA ALA A 60 -13.86 29.92 10.28
C ALA A 60 -13.35 28.48 10.17
N ALA A 61 -13.22 27.78 11.30
CA ALA A 61 -12.80 26.38 11.35
C ALA A 61 -13.76 25.46 10.59
N ILE A 62 -15.06 25.62 10.80
CA ILE A 62 -16.10 24.80 10.14
C ILE A 62 -16.13 25.07 8.63
N SER A 63 -16.09 26.34 8.24
CA SER A 63 -16.06 26.72 6.82
C SER A 63 -14.81 26.16 6.12
N ALA A 64 -13.63 26.30 6.76
CA ALA A 64 -12.39 25.77 6.21
C ALA A 64 -12.37 24.23 6.14
N ALA A 65 -12.95 23.54 7.11
CA ALA A 65 -13.12 22.09 7.09
C ALA A 65 -14.05 21.64 5.96
N GLY A 66 -15.17 22.35 5.74
CA GLY A 66 -16.15 22.03 4.69
C GLY A 66 -15.67 22.33 3.26
N GLN A 67 -14.77 23.31 3.07
CA GLN A 67 -14.25 23.66 1.74
C GLN A 67 -13.12 22.74 1.26
N ARG A 68 -12.37 22.11 2.18
CA ARG A 68 -11.21 21.29 1.82
C ARG A 68 -11.59 19.82 1.64
N LYS A 69 -11.05 19.21 0.58
CA LYS A 69 -11.28 17.79 0.24
C LYS A 69 -10.28 16.81 0.88
N SER A 70 -9.50 17.23 1.87
CA SER A 70 -8.55 16.32 2.53
C SER A 70 -9.25 15.40 3.52
N VAL A 71 -8.70 14.20 3.70
CA VAL A 71 -9.18 13.24 4.71
C VAL A 71 -9.20 13.89 6.10
N LEU A 72 -8.09 14.54 6.50
CA LEU A 72 -7.99 15.21 7.80
C LEU A 72 -9.04 16.33 7.98
N ALA A 73 -9.40 17.05 6.91
CA ALA A 73 -10.45 18.08 6.98
C ALA A 73 -11.84 17.45 7.19
N ARG A 74 -12.14 16.32 6.55
CA ARG A 74 -13.39 15.57 6.77
C ARG A 74 -13.49 15.03 8.20
N ILE A 75 -12.38 14.58 8.77
CA ILE A 75 -12.34 14.15 10.18
C ILE A 75 -12.60 15.32 11.12
N LEU A 76 -11.94 16.46 10.92
CA LEU A 76 -12.21 17.67 11.70
C LEU A 76 -13.65 18.13 11.56
N GLN A 77 -14.23 18.08 10.35
CA GLN A 77 -15.64 18.37 10.13
C GLN A 77 -16.56 17.43 10.93
N ALA A 78 -16.27 16.12 10.95
CA ALA A 78 -17.02 15.16 11.74
C ALA A 78 -16.96 15.47 13.24
N VAL A 79 -15.76 15.78 13.76
CA VAL A 79 -15.58 16.18 15.17
C VAL A 79 -16.40 17.43 15.48
N PHE A 80 -16.27 18.49 14.68
CA PHE A 80 -16.97 19.76 14.91
C PHE A 80 -18.49 19.58 14.87
N SER A 81 -19.00 18.79 13.91
CA SER A 81 -20.42 18.46 13.82
C SER A 81 -20.93 17.67 15.03
N GLY A 82 -20.11 16.76 15.57
CA GLY A 82 -20.44 16.00 16.78
C GLY A 82 -20.54 16.89 18.01
N VAL A 83 -19.55 17.77 18.21
CA VAL A 83 -19.53 18.73 19.33
C VAL A 83 -20.71 19.70 19.26
N GLN A 84 -21.07 20.17 18.06
CA GLN A 84 -22.22 21.07 17.88
C GLN A 84 -23.57 20.37 18.05
N ALA A 85 -23.69 19.12 17.60
CA ALA A 85 -24.94 18.37 17.72
C ALA A 85 -25.30 18.04 19.17
N ARG A 86 -24.28 17.80 20.02
CA ARG A 86 -24.45 17.56 21.46
C ARG A 86 -23.35 18.27 22.27
N PRO A 87 -23.51 19.56 22.56
CA PRO A 87 -22.56 20.30 23.39
C PRO A 87 -22.43 19.66 24.78
N GLY A 88 -21.20 19.40 25.23
CA GLY A 88 -20.91 18.77 26.52
C GLY A 88 -20.86 17.23 26.50
N ASP A 89 -21.25 16.58 25.41
CA ASP A 89 -21.13 15.13 25.22
C ASP A 89 -19.90 14.80 24.34
N ALA A 90 -18.72 14.87 24.94
CA ALA A 90 -17.46 14.57 24.26
C ALA A 90 -17.44 13.16 23.66
N ALA A 91 -18.07 12.19 24.34
CA ALA A 91 -18.16 10.80 23.89
C ALA A 91 -18.93 10.67 22.57
N TYR A 92 -19.99 11.46 22.38
CA TYR A 92 -20.71 11.49 21.11
C TYR A 92 -19.84 12.01 19.95
N ALA A 93 -19.07 13.08 20.18
CA ALA A 93 -18.16 13.63 19.18
C ALA A 93 -17.01 12.65 18.84
N GLU A 94 -16.47 11.96 19.85
CA GLU A 94 -15.47 10.90 19.67
C GLU A 94 -16.01 9.75 18.83
N GLU A 95 -17.19 9.23 19.14
CA GLU A 95 -17.75 8.09 18.40
C GLU A 95 -18.08 8.47 16.94
N LEU A 96 -18.65 9.65 16.70
CA LEU A 96 -18.94 10.12 15.33
C LEU A 96 -17.66 10.30 14.49
N SER A 97 -16.63 10.91 15.09
CA SER A 97 -15.35 11.10 14.41
C SER A 97 -14.59 9.79 14.21
N ARG A 98 -14.68 8.85 15.16
CA ARG A 98 -14.14 7.49 15.03
C ARG A 98 -14.81 6.71 13.91
N GLN A 99 -16.13 6.77 13.79
CA GLN A 99 -16.85 6.14 12.68
C GLN A 99 -16.40 6.70 11.32
N THR A 100 -16.23 8.02 11.24
CA THR A 100 -15.71 8.67 10.02
C THR A 100 -14.27 8.23 9.73
N ALA A 101 -13.41 8.17 10.75
CA ALA A 101 -12.03 7.69 10.62
C ALA A 101 -11.96 6.26 10.08
N ILE A 102 -12.83 5.36 10.55
CA ILE A 102 -12.90 3.97 10.06
C ILE A 102 -13.21 3.94 8.55
N VAL A 103 -14.20 4.72 8.09
CA VAL A 103 -14.58 4.77 6.67
C VAL A 103 -13.44 5.36 5.82
N GLU A 104 -12.84 6.44 6.28
CA GLU A 104 -11.73 7.11 5.59
C GLU A 104 -10.49 6.22 5.49
N LEU A 105 -10.09 5.57 6.60
CA LEU A 105 -8.98 4.63 6.62
C LEU A 105 -9.24 3.41 5.74
N ALA A 106 -10.47 2.88 5.74
CA ALA A 106 -10.84 1.80 4.83
C ALA A 106 -10.67 2.22 3.36
N SER A 107 -11.04 3.46 3.01
CA SER A 107 -10.85 3.99 1.65
C SER A 107 -9.37 4.15 1.27
N LEU A 108 -8.53 4.57 2.23
CA LEU A 108 -7.08 4.69 2.04
C LEU A 108 -6.41 3.32 1.90
N SER A 109 -6.87 2.31 2.63
CA SER A 109 -6.35 0.94 2.62
C SER A 109 -6.89 0.07 1.48
N GLU A 110 -7.95 0.50 0.77
CA GLU A 110 -8.51 -0.24 -0.37
C GLU A 110 -7.40 -0.65 -1.34
N ARG A 111 -7.39 -1.83 -1.96
CA ARG A 111 -6.37 -2.25 -2.95
C ARG A 111 -4.92 -2.36 -2.46
N MET A 112 -4.57 -2.01 -1.22
CA MET A 112 -3.22 -2.29 -0.67
C MET A 112 -2.91 -3.79 -0.69
N ARG A 113 -3.91 -4.61 -0.32
CA ARG A 113 -3.85 -6.07 -0.39
C ARG A 113 -3.49 -6.61 -1.78
N SER A 114 -3.86 -5.90 -2.85
CA SER A 114 -3.51 -6.33 -4.21
C SER A 114 -2.03 -6.15 -4.53
N LEU A 115 -1.38 -5.14 -3.94
CA LEU A 115 0.04 -4.91 -4.09
C LEU A 115 0.84 -5.91 -3.23
N GLU A 116 0.39 -6.15 -2.00
CA GLU A 116 0.93 -7.21 -1.13
C GLU A 116 0.85 -8.60 -1.78
N MET A 117 -0.25 -8.88 -2.49
CA MET A 117 -0.39 -10.10 -3.26
C MET A 117 0.72 -10.24 -4.30
N VAL A 118 1.09 -9.17 -5.02
CA VAL A 118 2.19 -9.22 -6.00
C VAL A 118 3.53 -9.47 -5.32
N VAL A 119 3.77 -8.84 -4.17
CA VAL A 119 4.99 -9.04 -3.36
C VAL A 119 5.17 -10.52 -3.00
N GLN A 120 4.08 -11.23 -2.69
CA GLN A 120 4.13 -12.65 -2.33
C GLN A 120 4.10 -13.59 -3.55
N ALA A 121 3.29 -13.27 -4.57
CA ALA A 121 3.08 -14.14 -5.71
C ALA A 121 4.24 -14.14 -6.71
N ALA A 122 4.88 -13.00 -6.96
CA ALA A 122 5.96 -12.90 -7.95
C ALA A 122 7.18 -13.78 -7.62
N PRO A 123 7.68 -13.85 -6.37
CA PRO A 123 8.77 -14.77 -6.00
C PRO A 123 8.35 -16.24 -6.10
N MET A 124 7.11 -16.56 -5.71
CA MET A 124 6.59 -17.93 -5.80
C MET A 124 6.48 -18.41 -7.24
N LEU A 125 6.08 -17.53 -8.17
CA LEU A 125 6.09 -17.82 -9.61
C LEU A 125 7.52 -17.97 -10.16
N GLY A 126 8.46 -17.15 -9.69
CA GLY A 126 9.87 -17.30 -10.05
C GLY A 126 10.47 -18.62 -9.57
N LEU A 127 10.13 -19.05 -8.35
CA LEU A 127 10.51 -20.35 -7.80
C LEU A 127 9.84 -21.51 -8.54
N LEU A 128 8.57 -21.35 -8.94
CA LEU A 128 7.91 -22.34 -9.80
C LEU A 128 8.66 -22.49 -11.13
N GLY A 129 9.13 -21.38 -11.71
CA GLY A 129 9.96 -21.38 -12.91
C GLY A 129 11.26 -22.17 -12.75
N THR A 130 11.93 -22.08 -11.60
CA THR A 130 13.13 -22.90 -11.35
C THR A 130 12.82 -24.37 -11.19
N VAL A 131 11.74 -24.72 -10.48
CA VAL A 131 11.32 -26.11 -10.33
C VAL A 131 11.00 -26.72 -11.69
N ILE A 132 10.23 -26.03 -12.53
CA ILE A 132 9.91 -26.50 -13.89
C ILE A 132 11.18 -26.63 -14.73
N GLY A 133 12.05 -25.61 -14.75
CA GLY A 133 13.28 -25.66 -15.55
C GLY A 133 14.23 -26.77 -15.11
N MET A 134 14.32 -27.06 -13.81
CA MET A 134 15.09 -28.20 -13.31
C MET A 134 14.45 -29.54 -13.70
N ILE A 135 13.13 -29.69 -13.57
CA ILE A 135 12.42 -30.91 -14.01
C ILE A 135 12.69 -31.17 -15.49
N ASP A 136 12.55 -30.16 -16.33
CA ASP A 136 12.79 -30.26 -17.78
C ASP A 136 14.26 -30.64 -18.07
N SER A 137 15.21 -30.02 -17.36
CA SER A 137 16.65 -30.30 -17.51
C SER A 137 17.00 -31.74 -17.16
N PHE A 138 16.43 -32.28 -16.07
CA PHE A 138 16.65 -33.67 -15.66
C PHE A 138 15.88 -34.67 -16.51
N ALA A 139 14.72 -34.29 -17.09
CA ALA A 139 13.98 -35.14 -18.01
C ALA A 139 14.79 -35.46 -19.28
N VAL A 140 15.48 -34.45 -19.84
CA VAL A 140 16.38 -34.66 -20.99
C VAL A 140 17.50 -35.65 -20.66
N LEU A 141 18.06 -35.57 -19.44
CA LEU A 141 19.08 -36.51 -18.97
C LEU A 141 18.55 -37.94 -18.84
N ALA A 142 17.30 -38.12 -18.41
CA ALA A 142 16.71 -39.44 -18.21
C ALA A 142 16.40 -40.18 -19.53
N VAL A 143 16.18 -39.45 -20.63
CA VAL A 143 15.84 -40.02 -21.95
C VAL A 143 17.08 -40.20 -22.84
N THR A 144 18.20 -39.57 -22.49
CA THR A 144 19.44 -39.66 -23.28
C THR A 144 20.28 -40.87 -22.83
N ASP A 145 20.22 -41.97 -23.58
CA ASP A 145 21.15 -43.08 -23.44
C ASP A 145 22.53 -42.67 -24.02
N GLY A 146 23.44 -42.17 -23.18
CA GLY A 146 24.79 -41.79 -23.63
C GLY A 146 25.50 -40.73 -22.78
N ALA A 147 26.56 -40.15 -23.34
CA ALA A 147 27.36 -39.12 -22.67
C ALA A 147 26.54 -37.84 -22.47
N ILE A 148 26.47 -37.38 -21.22
CA ILE A 148 25.82 -36.14 -20.81
C ILE A 148 26.44 -34.96 -21.56
N ASP A 149 25.64 -34.16 -22.28
CA ASP A 149 26.07 -32.85 -22.79
C ASP A 149 25.90 -31.78 -21.69
N PRO A 150 27.00 -31.34 -21.05
CA PRO A 150 26.92 -30.38 -19.95
C PRO A 150 26.37 -29.01 -20.39
N THR A 151 26.46 -28.70 -21.69
CA THR A 151 26.02 -27.43 -22.27
C THR A 151 24.51 -27.30 -22.23
N GLN A 152 23.80 -28.39 -22.55
CA GLN A 152 22.33 -28.42 -22.53
C GLN A 152 21.78 -28.29 -21.11
N LEU A 153 22.39 -29.01 -20.17
CA LEU A 153 22.05 -28.92 -18.75
C LEU A 153 22.25 -27.49 -18.21
N ALA A 154 23.38 -26.85 -18.54
CA ALA A 154 23.67 -25.50 -18.12
C ALA A 154 22.67 -24.47 -18.68
N GLY A 155 22.20 -24.65 -19.91
CA GLY A 155 21.16 -23.80 -20.51
C GLY A 155 19.82 -23.88 -19.76
N GLY A 156 19.42 -25.10 -19.39
CA GLY A 156 18.23 -25.37 -18.57
C GLY A 156 18.23 -24.64 -17.22
N ILE A 157 19.35 -24.79 -16.50
CA ILE A 157 19.58 -24.17 -15.19
C ILE A 157 19.66 -22.64 -15.31
N TYR A 158 20.30 -22.12 -16.37
CA TYR A 158 20.38 -20.67 -16.59
C TYR A 158 18.98 -20.05 -16.71
N VAL A 159 18.12 -20.62 -17.55
CA VAL A 159 16.75 -20.08 -17.71
C VAL A 159 15.97 -20.17 -16.40
N ALA A 160 16.04 -21.32 -15.71
CA ALA A 160 15.47 -21.48 -14.37
C ALA A 160 15.89 -20.34 -13.44
N LEU A 161 17.19 -20.11 -13.26
CA LEU A 161 17.69 -19.06 -12.36
C LEU A 161 17.25 -17.65 -12.78
N THR A 162 17.22 -17.36 -14.08
CA THR A 162 16.77 -16.05 -14.58
C THR A 162 15.29 -15.79 -14.32
N THR A 163 14.42 -16.80 -14.31
CA THR A 163 12.99 -16.64 -13.94
C THR A 163 12.82 -16.30 -12.46
N THR A 164 13.60 -16.92 -11.58
CA THR A 164 13.61 -16.57 -10.14
C THR A 164 14.12 -15.15 -9.92
N ALA A 165 15.22 -14.77 -10.57
CA ALA A 165 15.77 -13.41 -10.47
C ALA A 165 14.75 -12.36 -10.93
N ALA A 166 14.00 -12.63 -12.01
CA ALA A 166 12.93 -11.75 -12.49
C ALA A 166 11.78 -11.64 -11.47
N GLY A 167 11.31 -12.76 -10.94
CA GLY A 167 10.24 -12.79 -9.92
C GLY A 167 10.61 -12.01 -8.65
N LEU A 168 11.83 -12.19 -8.15
CA LEU A 168 12.35 -11.45 -7.00
C LEU A 168 12.48 -9.95 -7.29
N SER A 169 12.94 -9.58 -8.49
CA SER A 169 13.09 -8.18 -8.89
C SER A 169 11.74 -7.45 -8.89
N ILE A 170 10.70 -8.08 -9.45
CA ILE A 170 9.34 -7.52 -9.47
C ILE A 170 8.79 -7.38 -8.04
N ALA A 171 8.98 -8.41 -7.22
CA ALA A 171 8.53 -8.41 -5.83
C ALA A 171 9.18 -7.29 -5.01
N LEU A 172 10.48 -7.07 -5.20
CA LEU A 172 11.23 -6.04 -4.50
C LEU A 172 10.71 -4.64 -4.83
N VAL A 173 10.45 -4.36 -6.11
CA VAL A 173 9.87 -3.08 -6.54
C VAL A 173 8.47 -2.90 -5.96
N ALA A 174 7.61 -3.92 -6.03
CA ALA A 174 6.27 -3.87 -5.46
C ALA A 174 6.30 -3.64 -3.93
N PHE A 175 7.27 -4.26 -3.24
CA PHE A 175 7.45 -4.12 -1.80
C PHE A 175 7.78 -2.68 -1.40
N PHE A 176 8.72 -2.03 -2.09
CA PHE A 176 9.04 -0.63 -1.80
C PHE A 176 7.85 0.30 -2.01
N ILE A 177 7.06 0.08 -3.07
CA ILE A 177 5.84 0.87 -3.33
C ILE A 177 4.81 0.62 -2.22
N ALA A 178 4.57 -0.63 -1.84
CA ALA A 178 3.61 -1.00 -0.80
C ALA A 178 3.99 -0.40 0.55
N SER A 179 5.25 -0.58 0.97
CA SER A 179 5.76 -0.06 2.24
C SER A 179 5.70 1.48 2.29
N TRP A 180 6.00 2.17 1.18
CA TRP A 180 5.88 3.63 1.12
C TRP A 180 4.43 4.11 1.27
N LEU A 181 3.48 3.45 0.60
CA LEU A 181 2.05 3.75 0.68
C LEU A 181 1.49 3.44 2.09
N GLU A 182 1.84 2.29 2.67
CA GLU A 182 1.44 1.90 4.02
C GLU A 182 1.93 2.92 5.05
N SER A 183 3.22 3.30 4.98
CA SER A 183 3.80 4.34 5.83
C SER A 183 3.08 5.69 5.69
N ARG A 184 2.49 6.00 4.52
CA ARG A 184 1.65 7.20 4.34
C ARG A 184 0.29 7.03 5.01
N ILE A 185 -0.34 5.86 4.95
CA ILE A 185 -1.62 5.57 5.62
C ILE A 185 -1.44 5.69 7.15
N ASP A 186 -0.42 5.06 7.71
CA ASP A 186 -0.15 5.11 9.16
C ASP A 186 0.08 6.55 9.65
N ARG A 187 0.83 7.32 8.86
CA ARG A 187 1.07 8.75 9.13
C ARG A 187 -0.19 9.59 9.08
N GLU A 188 -1.18 9.24 8.27
CA GLU A 188 -2.49 9.90 8.24
C GLU A 188 -3.35 9.44 9.41
N ARG A 189 -3.39 8.14 9.69
CA ARG A 189 -4.11 7.58 10.85
C ARG A 189 -3.72 8.25 12.16
N ASN A 190 -2.41 8.31 12.44
CA ASN A 190 -1.91 8.94 13.66
C ASN A 190 -2.28 10.42 13.74
N MET A 191 -2.32 11.11 12.59
CA MET A 191 -2.76 12.50 12.52
C MET A 191 -4.26 12.63 12.75
N MET A 192 -5.10 11.73 12.22
CA MET A 192 -6.54 11.71 12.50
C MET A 192 -6.79 11.57 14.00
N GLU A 193 -6.16 10.59 14.65
CA GLU A 193 -6.28 10.34 16.09
C GLU A 193 -5.82 11.56 16.91
N ALA A 194 -4.69 12.18 16.55
CA ALA A 194 -4.18 13.38 17.20
C ALA A 194 -5.11 14.58 17.04
N LEU A 195 -5.65 14.82 15.84
CA LEU A 195 -6.57 15.93 15.57
C LEU A 195 -7.91 15.74 16.29
N MET A 196 -8.45 14.52 16.29
CA MET A 196 -9.68 14.19 17.00
C MET A 196 -9.54 14.47 18.50
N SER A 197 -8.48 13.93 19.11
CA SER A 197 -8.20 14.15 20.53
C SER A 197 -8.00 15.63 20.84
N ALA A 198 -7.18 16.33 20.03
CA ALA A 198 -6.88 17.73 20.25
C ALA A 198 -8.10 18.65 20.07
N ALA A 199 -9.01 18.34 19.15
CA ALA A 199 -10.21 19.14 18.92
C ALA A 199 -11.24 19.04 20.06
N ILE A 200 -11.25 17.92 20.79
CA ILE A 200 -12.19 17.65 21.90
C ILE A 200 -11.60 18.05 23.25
N HIS A 201 -10.34 17.67 23.50
CA HIS A 201 -9.69 17.81 24.81
C HIS A 201 -8.68 18.96 24.88
N GLY A 202 -8.42 19.65 23.76
CA GLY A 202 -7.31 20.59 23.64
C GLY A 202 -5.99 19.90 23.33
N ARG A 203 -4.95 20.67 23.01
CA ARG A 203 -3.62 20.10 22.72
C ARG A 203 -2.99 19.57 24.00
N VAL A 204 -2.48 18.34 23.94
CA VAL A 204 -1.52 17.84 24.92
C VAL A 204 -0.22 18.62 24.72
N ASP A 205 0.08 19.56 25.62
CA ASP A 205 1.34 20.28 25.62
C ASP A 205 2.46 19.29 26.02
N PRO A 206 3.43 18.97 25.14
CA PRO A 206 4.50 18.03 25.48
C PRO A 206 5.39 18.54 26.62
N ASN A 207 5.34 19.84 26.92
CA ASN A 207 6.13 20.52 27.93
C ASN A 207 5.39 20.80 29.25
N ALA A 208 4.10 20.43 29.37
CA ALA A 208 3.30 20.74 30.56
C ALA A 208 3.73 19.97 31.85
N GLY A 209 4.64 19.00 31.74
CA GLY A 209 5.15 18.21 32.87
C GLY A 209 6.62 18.47 33.26
N ALA A 210 7.27 19.50 32.70
CA ALA A 210 8.70 19.78 32.91
C ALA A 210 8.97 21.02 33.80
N GLY A 211 7.97 21.45 34.58
CA GLY A 211 8.06 22.60 35.50
C GLY A 211 8.18 22.20 36.96
#